data_AF-A0A7Z9ZE56-F1
#
_entry.id   AF-A0A7Z9ZE56-F1
#
_cell.length_a   1.000
_cell.length_b   1.000
_cell.length_c   1.000
_cell.angle_alpha   90.00
_cell.angle_beta   90.00
_cell.angle_gamma   90.00
#
_symmetry.space_group_name_H-M   'P 1'
#
loop_
_entity.id
_entity.type
_entity.pdbx_description
1 polymer ?
#
loop_
_entity_poly.entity_id
_entity_poly.type
_entity_poly.pdbx_seq_one_letter_code
_entity_poly.pdbx_strand_id
1 'polypeptide(L)'
;MNTKTITTIVEPLVKREIFATPEEAVRELTVGYILQQISSHQRQIAKLERKYGMNFTKFTQYVHERAAMLQSETLSPEQRQSLGRALMAEEDDWLDWKVAVEMLQSWLGLREEVAG
;
A
#
# COMPACT_ATOMS: atom_id res chain seq x y z
N MET A 1 -1.63 -18.37 20.46
CA MET A 1 -2.63 -19.12 19.67
C MET A 1 -2.25 -20.59 19.74
N ASN A 2 -3.19 -21.52 20.02
CA ASN A 2 -2.85 -22.94 20.20
C ASN A 2 -2.73 -23.64 18.84
N THR A 3 -1.67 -24.42 18.61
CA THR A 3 -1.42 -25.16 17.36
C THR A 3 -2.60 -26.05 16.97
N LYS A 4 -3.28 -26.64 17.97
CA LYS A 4 -4.51 -27.42 17.77
C LYS A 4 -5.61 -26.63 17.03
N THR A 5 -5.72 -25.32 17.26
CA THR A 5 -6.75 -24.49 16.62
C THR A 5 -6.46 -24.27 15.13
N ILE A 6 -5.20 -24.07 14.75
CA ILE A 6 -4.81 -23.88 13.34
C ILE A 6 -5.03 -25.17 12.56
N THR A 7 -4.61 -26.31 13.11
CA THR A 7 -4.82 -27.61 12.48
C THR A 7 -6.30 -27.87 12.20
N THR A 8 -7.19 -27.61 13.17
CA THR A 8 -8.65 -27.76 12.97
C THR A 8 -9.19 -26.87 11.84
N ILE A 9 -8.64 -25.68 11.64
CA ILE A 9 -9.08 -24.76 10.57
C ILE A 9 -8.70 -25.28 9.18
N VAL A 10 -7.48 -25.83 9.02
CA VAL A 10 -6.98 -26.27 7.71
C VAL A 10 -7.30 -27.74 7.39
N GLU A 11 -7.68 -28.54 8.38
CA GLU A 11 -8.02 -29.95 8.22
C GLU A 11 -9.07 -30.24 7.13
N PRO A 12 -10.13 -29.43 6.93
CA PRO A 12 -11.07 -29.63 5.82
C PRO A 12 -10.44 -29.50 4.43
N LEU A 13 -9.33 -28.74 4.30
CA LEU A 13 -8.62 -28.57 3.03
C LEU A 13 -7.76 -29.81 2.74
N VAL A 14 -7.13 -30.37 3.77
CA VAL A 14 -6.35 -31.62 3.66
C VAL A 14 -7.27 -32.81 3.40
N LYS A 15 -8.41 -32.91 4.10
CA LYS A 15 -9.41 -33.99 3.89
C LYS A 15 -10.01 -34.01 2.48
N ARG A 16 -9.95 -32.89 1.77
CA ARG A 16 -10.41 -32.75 0.38
C ARG A 16 -9.27 -32.88 -0.64
N GLU A 17 -8.08 -33.27 -0.19
CA GLU A 17 -6.88 -33.43 -1.02
C GLU A 17 -6.48 -32.13 -1.74
N ILE A 18 -6.82 -30.97 -1.18
CA ILE A 18 -6.42 -29.66 -1.71
C ILE A 18 -4.95 -29.37 -1.34
N PHE A 19 -4.53 -29.80 -0.16
CA PHE A 19 -3.15 -29.74 0.33
C PHE A 19 -2.78 -31.09 0.93
N ALA A 20 -1.50 -31.48 0.86
CA ALA A 20 -1.04 -32.76 1.39
C ALA A 20 -0.93 -32.74 2.91
N THR A 21 -0.54 -31.61 3.51
CA THR A 21 -0.43 -31.48 4.97
C THR A 21 -1.00 -30.16 5.50
N PRO A 22 -1.36 -30.10 6.81
CA PRO A 22 -1.70 -28.84 7.46
C PRO A 22 -0.60 -27.78 7.34
N GLU A 23 0.67 -28.18 7.43
CA GLU A 23 1.82 -27.28 7.31
C GLU A 23 1.94 -26.69 5.91
N GLU A 24 1.75 -27.49 4.87
CA GLU A 24 1.71 -27.03 3.48
C GLU A 24 0.54 -26.06 3.27
N ALA A 25 -0.65 -26.41 3.76
CA ALA A 25 -1.82 -25.54 3.67
C ALA A 25 -1.55 -24.16 4.30
N VAL A 26 -0.98 -24.12 5.52
CA VAL A 26 -0.65 -22.86 6.19
C VAL A 26 0.40 -22.07 5.42
N ARG A 27 1.45 -22.73 4.90
CA ARG A 27 2.50 -22.07 4.11
C ARG A 27 1.91 -21.43 2.85
N GLU A 28 1.19 -22.19 2.05
CA GLU A 28 0.63 -21.74 0.77
C GLU A 28 -0.42 -20.64 0.97
N LEU A 29 -1.29 -20.77 1.97
CA LEU A 29 -2.27 -19.73 2.31
C LEU A 29 -1.59 -18.43 2.78
N THR A 30 -0.51 -18.54 3.56
CA THR A 30 0.27 -17.38 4.02
C THR A 30 0.93 -16.67 2.84
N VAL A 31 1.58 -17.43 1.95
CA VAL A 31 2.18 -16.88 0.72
C VAL A 31 1.11 -16.22 -0.15
N GLY A 32 -0.03 -16.87 -0.33
CA GLY A 32 -1.16 -16.32 -1.08
C GLY A 32 -1.65 -14.99 -0.52
N TYR A 33 -1.79 -14.88 0.80
CA TYR A 33 -2.18 -13.63 1.47
C TYR A 33 -1.13 -12.52 1.28
N ILE A 34 0.16 -12.83 1.43
CA ILE A 34 1.26 -11.88 1.20
C ILE A 34 1.21 -11.33 -0.23
N LEU A 35 1.06 -12.21 -1.23
CA LEU A 35 0.96 -11.81 -2.64
C LEU A 35 -0.28 -10.96 -2.92
N GLN A 36 -1.40 -11.25 -2.27
CA GLN A 36 -2.61 -10.44 -2.38
C GLN A 36 -2.39 -9.03 -1.83
N GLN A 37 -1.71 -8.90 -0.68
CA GLN A 37 -1.37 -7.61 -0.09
C GLN A 37 -0.43 -6.82 -1.00
N ILE A 38 0.67 -7.42 -1.48
CA ILE A 38 1.58 -6.81 -2.46
C ILE A 38 0.80 -6.26 -3.66
N SER A 39 -0.04 -7.10 -4.25
CA SER A 39 -0.85 -6.74 -5.42
C SER A 39 -1.82 -5.59 -5.12
N SER A 40 -2.38 -5.51 -3.91
CA SER A 40 -3.26 -4.42 -3.50
C SER A 40 -2.55 -3.07 -3.46
N HIS A 41 -1.39 -3.03 -2.80
CA HIS A 41 -0.61 -1.79 -2.69
C HIS A 41 -0.05 -1.35 -4.05
N GLN A 42 0.39 -2.29 -4.89
CA GLN A 42 0.79 -2.00 -6.28
C GLN A 42 -0.35 -1.37 -7.09
N ARG A 43 -1.59 -1.88 -6.96
CA ARG A 43 -2.75 -1.28 -7.64
C ARG A 43 -3.06 0.13 -7.13
N GLN A 44 -2.92 0.38 -5.82
CA GLN A 44 -3.12 1.71 -5.24
C GLN A 44 -2.07 2.70 -5.76
N ILE A 45 -0.80 2.31 -5.77
CA ILE A 45 0.30 3.10 -6.35
C ILE A 45 0.01 3.40 -7.82
N ALA A 46 -0.30 2.39 -8.64
CA ALA A 46 -0.59 2.59 -10.07
C ALA A 46 -1.85 3.44 -10.33
N LYS A 47 -2.82 3.46 -9.41
CA LYS A 47 -3.97 4.37 -9.49
C LYS A 47 -3.53 5.82 -9.28
N LEU A 48 -2.68 6.08 -8.30
CA LEU A 48 -2.18 7.42 -7.99
C LEU A 48 -1.20 7.91 -9.07
N GLU A 49 -0.34 7.03 -9.59
CA GLU A 49 0.54 7.33 -10.73
C GLU A 49 -0.26 7.77 -11.96
N ARG A 50 -1.37 7.08 -12.26
CA ARG A 50 -2.26 7.47 -13.36
C ARG A 50 -3.01 8.76 -13.08
N LYS A 51 -3.43 9.00 -11.83
CA LYS A 51 -4.14 10.23 -11.43
C LYS A 51 -3.26 11.48 -11.64
N TYR A 52 -1.98 11.39 -11.31
CA TYR A 52 -1.06 12.54 -11.34
C TYR A 52 -0.09 12.55 -12.53
N GLY A 53 0.00 11.46 -13.30
CA GLY A 53 0.90 11.36 -14.45
C GLY A 53 2.39 11.35 -14.07
N MET A 54 2.73 10.99 -12.83
CA MET A 54 4.08 10.99 -12.31
C MET A 54 4.26 9.88 -11.26
N ASN A 55 5.49 9.62 -10.83
CA ASN A 55 5.77 8.66 -9.75
C ASN A 55 5.76 9.35 -8.37
N PHE A 56 5.79 8.55 -7.30
CA PHE A 56 5.71 9.03 -5.91
C PHE A 56 6.78 10.08 -5.56
N THR A 57 8.03 9.87 -6.02
CA THR A 57 9.13 10.81 -5.75
C THR A 57 8.87 12.17 -6.37
N LYS A 58 8.47 12.21 -7.64
CA LYS A 58 8.11 13.46 -8.33
C LYS A 58 6.89 14.12 -7.69
N PHE A 59 5.90 13.32 -7.29
CA PHE A 59 4.70 13.83 -6.63
C PHE A 59 5.01 14.45 -5.26
N THR A 60 5.89 13.83 -4.48
CA THR A 60 6.36 14.38 -3.20
C THR A 60 7.01 15.75 -3.39
N GLN A 61 7.88 15.89 -4.40
CA GLN A 61 8.49 17.18 -4.74
C GLN A 61 7.43 18.21 -5.17
N TYR A 62 6.48 17.81 -6.02
CA TYR A 62 5.39 18.67 -6.49
C TYR A 62 4.54 19.22 -5.32
N VAL A 63 4.14 18.37 -4.37
CA VAL A 63 3.38 18.79 -3.18
C VAL A 63 4.19 19.77 -2.33
N HIS A 64 5.48 19.50 -2.11
CA HIS A 64 6.36 20.39 -1.35
C HIS A 64 6.53 21.76 -2.03
N GLU A 65 6.74 21.80 -3.35
CA GLU A 65 6.83 23.05 -4.11
C GLU A 65 5.54 23.88 -4.01
N ARG A 66 4.37 23.22 -4.06
CA ARG A 66 3.08 23.91 -3.91
C ARG A 66 2.83 24.42 -2.51
N ALA A 67 3.24 23.67 -1.49
CA ALA A 67 3.23 24.14 -0.11
C ALA A 67 4.10 25.39 0.06
N ALA A 68 5.28 25.43 -0.58
CA ALA A 68 6.13 26.62 -0.58
C ALA A 68 5.48 27.82 -1.32
N MET A 69 4.76 27.58 -2.42
CA MET A 69 4.04 28.63 -3.16
C MET A 69 2.96 29.32 -2.31
N LEU A 70 2.29 28.61 -1.39
CA LEU A 70 1.30 29.22 -0.50
C LEU A 70 1.89 30.33 0.39
N GLN A 71 3.17 30.23 0.72
CA GLN A 71 3.91 31.22 1.51
C GLN A 71 4.38 32.41 0.67
N SER A 72 4.18 32.38 -0.66
CA SER A 72 4.56 33.50 -1.52
C SER A 72 3.64 34.70 -1.32
N GLU A 73 4.24 35.88 -1.21
CA GLU A 73 3.54 37.16 -1.11
C GLU A 73 2.87 37.59 -2.43
N THR A 74 3.21 36.92 -3.53
CA THR A 74 2.73 37.27 -4.88
C THR A 74 1.31 36.80 -5.19
N LEU A 75 0.75 35.89 -4.38
CA LEU A 75 -0.60 35.36 -4.56
C LEU A 75 -1.67 36.29 -3.98
N SER A 76 -2.71 36.55 -4.76
CA SER A 76 -3.93 37.17 -4.25
C SER A 76 -4.62 36.28 -3.20
N PRO A 77 -5.46 36.84 -2.31
CA PRO A 77 -6.18 36.05 -1.31
C PRO A 77 -7.01 34.90 -1.91
N GLU A 78 -7.67 35.14 -3.05
CA GLU A 78 -8.48 34.12 -3.74
C GLU A 78 -7.61 32.99 -4.33
N GLN A 79 -6.47 33.34 -4.94
CA GLN A 79 -5.51 32.37 -5.46
C GLN A 79 -4.93 31.51 -4.34
N ARG A 80 -4.56 32.14 -3.21
CA ARG A 80 -4.05 31.43 -2.02
C ARG A 80 -5.10 30.47 -1.47
N GLN A 81 -6.36 30.88 -1.38
CA GLN A 81 -7.44 30.02 -0.89
C GLN A 81 -7.70 28.84 -1.85
N SER A 82 -7.71 29.09 -3.16
CA SER A 82 -7.90 28.04 -4.16
C SER A 82 -6.75 27.03 -4.16
N LEU A 83 -5.50 27.51 -4.11
CA LEU A 83 -4.32 26.67 -4.00
C LEU A 83 -4.34 25.85 -2.71
N GLY A 84 -4.70 26.45 -1.58
CA GLY A 84 -4.76 25.76 -0.29
C GLY A 84 -5.75 24.60 -0.29
N ARG A 85 -6.94 24.78 -0.89
CA ARG A 85 -7.91 23.69 -1.04
C ARG A 85 -7.42 22.56 -1.93
N ALA A 86 -6.77 22.90 -3.04
CA ALA A 86 -6.21 21.89 -3.93
C ALA A 86 -5.06 21.13 -3.26
N LEU A 87 -4.20 21.84 -2.53
CA LEU A 87 -3.08 21.25 -1.80
C LEU A 87 -3.55 20.29 -0.71
N MET A 88 -4.59 20.61 0.06
CA MET A 88 -5.13 19.70 1.07
C MET A 88 -5.53 18.35 0.46
N ALA A 89 -6.22 18.35 -0.68
CA ALA A 89 -6.57 17.11 -1.37
C ALA A 89 -5.32 16.36 -1.89
N GLU A 90 -4.33 17.09 -2.41
CA GLU A 90 -3.07 16.51 -2.88
C GLU A 90 -2.22 15.94 -1.73
N GLU A 91 -2.27 16.54 -0.53
CA GLU A 91 -1.62 16.05 0.70
C GLU A 91 -2.28 14.77 1.23
N ASP A 92 -3.61 14.70 1.20
CA ASP A 92 -4.34 13.46 1.52
C ASP A 92 -3.93 12.33 0.57
N ASP A 93 -3.92 12.59 -0.74
CA ASP A 93 -3.46 11.63 -1.74
C ASP A 93 -1.97 11.28 -1.57
N TRP A 94 -1.13 12.23 -1.17
CA TRP A 94 0.28 11.99 -0.87
C TRP A 94 0.46 11.04 0.32
N LEU A 95 -0.31 11.23 1.38
CA LEU A 95 -0.26 10.39 2.57
C LEU A 95 -0.67 8.95 2.22
N ASP A 96 -1.78 8.79 1.49
CA ASP A 96 -2.24 7.49 0.99
C ASP A 96 -1.18 6.80 0.13
N TRP A 97 -0.50 7.57 -0.72
CA TRP A 97 0.56 7.03 -1.57
C TRP A 97 1.76 6.58 -0.75
N LYS A 98 2.20 7.41 0.19
CA LYS A 98 3.34 7.12 1.07
C LYS A 98 3.10 5.82 1.84
N VAL A 99 1.93 5.69 2.46
CA VAL A 99 1.52 4.46 3.16
C VAL A 99 1.55 3.27 2.22
N ALA A 100 1.03 3.41 0.99
CA ALA A 100 1.02 2.30 0.04
C ALA A 100 2.44 1.85 -0.36
N VAL A 101 3.39 2.79 -0.54
CA VAL A 101 4.79 2.50 -0.85
C VAL A 101 5.49 1.81 0.32
N GLU A 102 5.35 2.35 1.53
CA GLU A 102 5.98 1.80 2.74
C GLU A 102 5.43 0.40 3.05
N MET A 103 4.12 0.21 2.95
CA MET A 103 3.50 -1.11 3.13
C MET A 103 3.94 -2.10 2.07
N LEU A 104 4.02 -1.69 0.79
CA LEU A 104 4.53 -2.55 -0.26
C LEU A 104 5.96 -3.04 0.04
N GLN A 105 6.84 -2.14 0.48
CA GLN A 105 8.21 -2.50 0.87
C GLN A 105 8.23 -3.48 2.05
N SER A 106 7.41 -3.25 3.07
CA SER A 106 7.26 -4.16 4.22
C SER A 106 6.80 -5.57 3.79
N TRP A 107 5.76 -5.65 2.95
CA TRP A 107 5.26 -6.94 2.45
C TRP A 107 6.24 -7.66 1.52
N LEU A 108 7.03 -6.92 0.73
CA LEU A 108 8.10 -7.51 -0.08
C LEU A 108 9.19 -8.13 0.80
N GLY A 109 9.59 -7.45 1.88
CA GLY A 109 10.52 -8.01 2.88
C GLY A 109 9.97 -9.27 3.53
N LEU A 110 8.70 -9.26 3.97
CA LEU A 110 8.08 -10.45 4.55
C LEU A 110 8.02 -11.64 3.57
N ARG A 111 7.82 -11.37 2.28
CA ARG A 111 7.86 -12.42 1.25
C ARG A 111 9.24 -13.07 1.16
N GLU A 112 10.30 -12.29 1.28
CA GLU A 112 11.68 -12.81 1.27
C GLU A 112 11.96 -13.65 2.52
N GLU A 113 11.48 -13.23 3.70
CA GLU A 113 11.61 -13.99 4.95
C GLU A 113 10.87 -15.34 4.90
N VAL A 114 9.70 -15.41 4.27
CA VAL A 114 8.89 -16.65 4.18
C VAL A 114 9.40 -17.60 3.10
N ALA A 115 10.07 -17.07 2.06
CA ALA A 115 10.64 -17.86 0.97
C ALA A 115 12.02 -18.44 1.29
N GLY A 116 12.76 -17.84 2.25
CA GLY A 116 14.01 -18.36 2.79
C GLY A 116 13.83 -19.54 3.74
#